data_AF-A0A7S0Q923-F1
#
_entry.id   AF-A0A7S0Q923-F1
#
_cell.length_a   1.000
_cell.length_b   1.000
_cell.length_c   1.000
_cell.angle_alpha   90.00
_cell.angle_beta   90.00
_cell.angle_gamma   90.00
#
_symmetry.space_group_name_H-M   'P 1'
#
loop_
_entity.id
_entity.type
_entity.pdbx_description
1 polymer ?
#
loop_
_entity_poly.entity_id
_entity_poly.type
_entity_poly.pdbx_seq_one_letter_code
_entity_poly.pdbx_strand_id
1 'polypeptide(L)'
;ALEHFNAAVMIQKSKAVGGLCDFVINLISYYDIMVSVQPRRKAVDLAKEELISAAKTNASLSEKIQELRSRISELEEEYVRVSEAKHVAIREAEKLQKQVTLAQRFITALTFEQKTWSDTASRLRTRQQTMSLGILISTAFVSYAGTFSPEIRSKYLND
;
A
#
# COMPACT_ATOMS: atom_id res chain seq x y z
N ALA A 1 -17.26 50.11 -66.08
CA ALA A 1 -18.71 50.34 -66.11
C ALA A 1 -19.03 51.14 -67.37
N LEU A 2 -20.11 50.83 -68.08
CA LEU A 2 -20.56 51.58 -69.26
C LEU A 2 -20.96 53.00 -68.81
N GLU A 3 -20.45 54.05 -69.49
CA GLU A 3 -20.71 55.46 -69.13
C GLU A 3 -22.21 55.82 -69.09
N HIS A 4 -23.06 55.04 -69.76
CA HIS A 4 -24.48 55.32 -69.92
C HIS A 4 -25.39 54.53 -68.95
N PHE A 5 -24.84 53.58 -68.18
CA PHE A 5 -25.59 52.71 -67.26
C PHE A 5 -25.32 53.09 -65.80
N ASN A 6 -25.84 54.25 -65.39
CA ASN A 6 -25.75 54.78 -64.04
C ASN A 6 -27.15 55.09 -63.51
N ALA A 7 -27.45 54.65 -62.29
CA ALA A 7 -28.71 54.91 -61.60
C ALA A 7 -29.08 56.41 -61.61
N ALA A 8 -28.12 57.30 -61.35
CA ALA A 8 -28.35 58.75 -61.33
C ALA A 8 -28.84 59.32 -62.69
N VAL A 9 -28.33 58.77 -63.81
CA VAL A 9 -28.71 59.18 -65.17
C VAL A 9 -30.06 58.56 -65.57
N MET A 10 -30.32 57.33 -65.16
CA MET A 10 -31.56 56.61 -65.48
C MET A 10 -32.77 57.11 -64.67
N ILE A 11 -32.56 57.58 -63.44
CA ILE A 11 -33.60 58.22 -62.59
C ILE A 11 -34.17 59.48 -63.27
N GLN A 12 -33.33 60.25 -63.98
CA GLN A 12 -33.78 61.46 -64.69
C GLN A 12 -34.73 61.15 -65.86
N LYS A 13 -34.64 59.95 -66.46
CA LYS A 13 -35.53 59.51 -67.54
C LYS A 13 -36.77 58.79 -67.03
N SER A 14 -36.64 58.00 -65.95
CA SER A 14 -37.76 57.38 -65.26
C SER A 14 -37.34 56.89 -63.89
N LYS A 15 -38.10 57.25 -62.84
CA LYS A 15 -37.83 56.80 -61.46
C LYS A 15 -37.85 55.28 -61.32
N ALA A 16 -38.78 54.60 -62.00
CA ALA A 16 -38.89 53.15 -61.96
C ALA A 16 -37.70 52.47 -62.64
N VAL A 17 -37.22 53.01 -63.77
CA VAL A 17 -36.06 52.49 -64.51
C VAL A 17 -34.75 52.75 -63.74
N GLY A 18 -34.66 53.88 -63.05
CA GLY A 18 -33.55 54.21 -62.16
C GLY A 18 -33.36 53.22 -61.02
N GLY A 19 -34.44 52.86 -60.31
CA GLY A 19 -34.40 51.85 -59.24
C GLY A 19 -34.02 50.46 -59.75
N LEU A 20 -34.45 50.09 -60.95
CA LEU A 20 -34.05 48.83 -61.58
C LEU A 20 -32.57 48.83 -61.96
N CYS A 21 -32.06 49.94 -62.50
CA CYS A 21 -30.65 50.11 -62.85
C CYS A 21 -29.75 49.98 -61.61
N ASP A 22 -30.15 50.62 -60.50
CA ASP A 22 -29.42 50.56 -59.24
C ASP A 22 -29.43 49.16 -58.61
N PHE A 23 -30.59 48.48 -58.69
CA PHE A 23 -30.71 47.09 -58.25
C PHE A 23 -29.76 46.17 -59.04
N VAL A 24 -29.69 46.30 -60.36
CA VAL A 24 -28.81 45.48 -61.21
C VAL A 24 -27.32 45.75 -60.91
N ILE A 25 -26.93 47.01 -60.69
CA ILE A 25 -25.54 47.36 -60.34
C ILE A 25 -25.16 46.77 -58.98
N ASN A 26 -26.01 46.92 -57.98
CA ASN A 26 -25.79 46.35 -56.65
C ASN A 26 -25.78 44.82 -56.67
N LEU A 27 -26.60 44.19 -57.51
CA LEU A 27 -26.64 42.74 -57.68
C LEU A 27 -25.32 42.19 -58.25
N ILE A 28 -24.75 42.86 -59.25
CA ILE A 28 -23.44 42.47 -59.84
C ILE A 28 -22.31 42.68 -58.82
N SER A 29 -22.29 43.85 -58.14
CA SER A 29 -21.29 44.13 -57.11
C SER A 29 -21.37 43.14 -55.93
N TYR A 30 -22.59 42.77 -55.52
CA TYR A 30 -22.82 41.74 -54.53
C TYR A 30 -22.29 40.38 -54.98
N TYR A 31 -22.52 39.99 -56.24
CA TYR A 31 -22.02 38.74 -56.79
C TYR A 31 -20.48 38.67 -56.76
N ASP A 32 -19.78 39.71 -57.22
CA ASP A 32 -18.32 39.76 -57.23
C ASP A 32 -17.72 39.63 -55.82
N ILE A 33 -18.32 40.31 -54.83
CA ILE A 33 -17.91 40.21 -53.44
C ILE A 33 -18.23 38.81 -52.89
N MET A 34 -19.42 38.27 -53.19
CA MET A 34 -19.84 36.95 -52.73
C MET A 34 -18.93 35.82 -53.20
N VAL A 35 -18.40 35.89 -54.43
CA VAL A 35 -17.42 34.92 -54.94
C VAL A 35 -16.18 34.87 -54.04
N SER A 36 -15.74 36.01 -53.51
CA SER A 36 -14.59 36.07 -52.59
C SER A 36 -14.93 35.71 -51.13
N VAL A 37 -16.17 35.98 -50.69
CA VAL A 37 -16.61 35.78 -49.30
C VAL A 37 -17.07 34.35 -49.03
N GLN A 38 -17.69 33.69 -50.01
CA GLN A 38 -18.16 32.31 -49.88
C GLN A 38 -17.07 31.30 -49.47
N PRO A 39 -15.85 31.28 -50.06
CA PRO A 39 -14.80 30.37 -49.62
C PRO A 39 -14.32 30.68 -48.20
N ARG A 40 -14.28 31.96 -47.79
CA ARG A 40 -13.91 32.36 -46.43
C ARG A 40 -14.93 31.90 -45.40
N ARG A 41 -16.23 32.01 -45.71
CA ARG A 41 -17.30 31.48 -44.84
C ARG A 41 -17.17 29.97 -44.69
N LYS A 42 -17.00 29.24 -45.79
CA LYS A 42 -16.76 27.78 -45.75
C LYS A 42 -15.53 27.41 -44.91
N ALA A 43 -14.42 28.14 -45.03
CA ALA A 43 -13.22 27.90 -44.24
C ALA A 43 -13.44 28.12 -42.74
N VAL A 44 -14.19 29.19 -42.39
CA VAL A 44 -14.56 29.45 -40.98
C VAL A 44 -15.49 28.37 -40.44
N ASP A 45 -16.46 27.91 -41.23
CA ASP A 45 -17.39 26.87 -40.81
C ASP A 45 -16.66 25.54 -40.59
N LEU A 46 -15.73 25.17 -41.49
CA LEU A 46 -14.87 23.99 -41.32
C LEU A 46 -13.99 24.08 -40.06
N ALA A 47 -13.31 25.20 -39.84
CA ALA A 47 -12.47 25.39 -38.65
C ALA A 47 -13.28 25.35 -37.35
N LYS A 48 -14.53 25.84 -37.37
CA LYS A 48 -15.45 25.73 -36.23
C LYS A 48 -15.87 24.28 -35.97
N GLU A 49 -16.18 23.53 -37.02
CA GLU A 49 -16.52 22.10 -36.92
C GLU A 49 -15.34 21.32 -36.30
N GLU A 50 -14.13 21.55 -36.78
CA GLU A 50 -12.91 20.96 -36.23
C GLU A 50 -12.69 21.34 -34.77
N LEU A 51 -12.85 22.62 -34.42
CA LEU A 51 -12.73 23.10 -33.04
C LEU A 51 -13.75 22.42 -32.11
N ILE A 52 -15.00 22.30 -32.54
CA ILE A 52 -16.06 21.64 -31.77
C ILE A 52 -15.72 20.15 -31.57
N SER A 53 -15.23 19.48 -32.63
CA SER A 53 -14.83 18.08 -32.54
C SER A 53 -13.66 17.87 -31.57
N ALA A 54 -12.64 18.72 -31.63
CA ALA A 54 -11.48 18.67 -30.75
C ALA A 54 -11.81 19.04 -29.30
N ALA A 55 -12.71 20.02 -29.10
CA ALA A 55 -13.19 20.37 -27.77
C ALA A 55 -13.96 19.21 -27.13
N LYS A 56 -14.78 18.50 -27.91
CA LYS A 56 -15.52 17.31 -27.44
C LYS A 56 -14.58 16.17 -27.05
N THR A 57 -13.57 15.87 -27.87
CA THR A 57 -12.59 14.83 -27.53
C THR A 57 -11.78 15.21 -26.31
N ASN A 58 -11.32 16.46 -26.21
CA ASN A 58 -10.58 16.95 -25.05
C ASN A 58 -11.41 16.86 -23.76
N ALA A 59 -12.68 17.24 -23.80
CA ALA A 59 -13.59 17.10 -22.65
C ALA A 59 -13.71 15.64 -22.21
N SER A 60 -13.93 14.71 -23.15
CA SER A 60 -14.04 13.28 -22.83
C SER A 60 -12.75 12.69 -22.25
N LEU A 61 -11.58 13.12 -22.76
CA LEU A 61 -10.29 12.68 -22.23
C LEU A 61 -10.03 13.25 -20.84
N SER A 62 -10.38 14.52 -20.62
CA SER A 62 -10.21 15.16 -19.32
C SER A 62 -11.09 14.52 -18.24
N GLU A 63 -12.33 14.18 -18.56
CA GLU A 63 -13.22 13.43 -17.67
C GLU A 63 -12.63 12.06 -17.31
N LYS A 64 -12.11 11.34 -18.31
CA LYS A 64 -11.47 10.04 -18.11
C LYS A 64 -10.21 10.12 -17.25
N ILE A 65 -9.41 11.17 -17.41
CA ILE A 65 -8.25 11.44 -16.55
C ILE A 65 -8.70 11.71 -15.12
N GLN A 66 -9.78 12.45 -14.92
CA GLN A 66 -10.31 12.74 -13.58
C GLN A 66 -10.82 11.46 -12.90
N GLU A 67 -11.55 10.62 -13.62
CA GLU A 67 -12.02 9.31 -13.13
C GLU A 67 -10.84 8.43 -12.70
N LEU A 68 -9.82 8.31 -13.57
CA LEU A 68 -8.62 7.52 -13.28
C LEU A 68 -7.87 8.06 -12.06
N ARG A 69 -7.74 9.38 -11.92
CA ARG A 69 -7.10 10.01 -10.75
C ARG A 69 -7.87 9.73 -9.46
N SER A 70 -9.20 9.79 -9.48
CA SER A 70 -10.04 9.43 -8.33
C SER A 70 -9.78 7.98 -7.92
N ARG A 71 -9.77 7.08 -8.90
CA ARG A 71 -9.57 5.65 -8.64
C ARG A 71 -8.17 5.33 -8.13
N ILE A 72 -7.14 6.03 -8.62
CA ILE A 72 -5.78 5.90 -8.10
C ILE A 72 -5.73 6.36 -6.63
N SER A 73 -6.35 7.50 -6.32
CA SER A 73 -6.41 8.01 -4.94
C SER A 73 -7.08 7.02 -3.99
N GLU A 74 -8.21 6.45 -4.38
CA GLU A 74 -8.91 5.42 -3.59
C GLU A 74 -8.04 4.17 -3.36
N LEU A 75 -7.34 3.72 -4.41
CA LEU A 75 -6.44 2.57 -4.33
C LEU A 75 -5.20 2.86 -3.47
N GLU A 76 -4.66 4.08 -3.51
CA GLU A 76 -3.55 4.49 -2.66
C GLU A 76 -3.95 4.51 -1.18
N GLU A 77 -5.12 5.05 -0.86
CA GLU A 77 -5.66 5.04 0.51
C GLU A 77 -5.90 3.61 1.02
N GLU A 78 -6.48 2.74 0.18
CA GLU A 78 -6.65 1.34 0.51
C GLU A 78 -5.31 0.62 0.71
N TYR A 79 -4.35 0.88 -0.16
CA TYR A 79 -3.02 0.30 -0.06
C TYR A 79 -2.34 0.69 1.25
N VAL A 80 -2.37 1.97 1.63
CA VAL A 80 -1.79 2.44 2.89
C VAL A 80 -2.44 1.74 4.08
N ARG A 81 -3.77 1.70 4.12
CA ARG A 81 -4.54 1.03 5.19
C ARG A 81 -4.17 -0.46 5.32
N VAL A 82 -4.13 -1.18 4.20
CA VAL A 82 -3.81 -2.62 4.19
C VAL A 82 -2.33 -2.85 4.55
N SER A 83 -1.44 -1.99 4.08
CA SER A 83 -0.01 -2.06 4.40
C SER A 83 0.25 -1.86 5.89
N GLU A 84 -0.41 -0.89 6.53
CA GLU A 84 -0.32 -0.68 7.97
C GLU A 84 -0.81 -1.90 8.76
N ALA A 85 -1.97 -2.45 8.39
CA ALA A 85 -2.50 -3.67 9.01
C ALA A 85 -1.52 -4.85 8.87
N LYS A 86 -0.93 -5.02 7.67
CA LYS A 86 0.11 -6.03 7.42
C LYS A 86 1.33 -5.80 8.33
N HIS A 87 1.81 -4.57 8.47
CA HIS A 87 2.96 -4.27 9.33
C HIS A 87 2.67 -4.54 10.81
N VAL A 88 1.45 -4.26 11.29
CA VAL A 88 1.02 -4.62 12.65
C VAL A 88 1.09 -6.14 12.85
N ALA A 89 0.49 -6.91 11.93
CA ALA A 89 0.49 -8.37 12.01
C ALA A 89 1.91 -8.97 11.98
N ILE A 90 2.81 -8.41 11.16
CA ILE A 90 4.22 -8.83 11.12
C ILE A 90 4.92 -8.57 12.46
N ARG A 91 4.72 -7.38 13.06
CA ARG A 91 5.31 -7.08 14.39
C ARG A 91 4.80 -8.01 15.48
N GLU A 92 3.51 -8.34 15.46
CA GLU A 92 2.94 -9.30 16.40
C GLU A 92 3.50 -10.70 16.20
N ALA A 93 3.63 -11.15 14.94
CA ALA A 93 4.25 -12.43 14.62
C ALA A 93 5.71 -12.50 15.08
N GLU A 94 6.50 -11.43 14.90
CA GLU A 94 7.88 -11.36 15.39
C GLU A 94 7.96 -11.42 16.92
N LYS A 95 7.04 -10.72 17.62
CA LYS A 95 6.96 -10.77 19.09
C LYS A 95 6.62 -12.19 19.56
N LEU A 96 5.64 -12.84 18.93
CA LEU A 96 5.26 -14.20 19.25
C LEU A 96 6.41 -15.18 18.97
N GLN A 97 7.12 -15.02 17.85
CA GLN A 97 8.26 -15.86 17.51
C GLN A 97 9.36 -15.79 18.56
N LYS A 98 9.65 -14.59 19.09
CA LYS A 98 10.60 -14.40 20.19
C LYS A 98 10.14 -15.12 21.46
N GLN A 99 8.85 -15.03 21.80
CA GLN A 99 8.29 -15.72 22.96
C GLN A 99 8.34 -17.24 22.80
N VAL A 100 7.99 -17.77 21.62
CA VAL A 100 8.07 -19.20 21.30
C VAL A 100 9.50 -19.70 21.40
N THR A 101 10.47 -18.95 20.86
CA THR A 101 11.88 -19.32 20.93
C THR A 101 12.38 -19.40 22.38
N LEU A 102 11.97 -18.42 23.21
CA LEU A 102 12.30 -18.43 24.63
C LEU A 102 11.63 -19.60 25.37
N ALA A 103 10.36 -19.86 25.11
CA ALA A 103 9.62 -20.98 25.69
C ALA A 103 10.26 -22.31 25.31
N GLN A 104 10.66 -22.49 24.05
CA GLN A 104 11.37 -23.70 23.59
C GLN A 104 12.68 -23.90 24.35
N ARG A 105 13.43 -22.81 24.57
CA ARG A 105 14.68 -22.86 25.36
C ARG A 105 14.41 -23.23 26.82
N PHE A 106 13.36 -22.68 27.42
CA PHE A 106 12.94 -23.06 28.78
C PHE A 106 12.51 -24.52 28.88
N ILE A 107 11.72 -25.02 27.93
CA ILE A 107 11.31 -26.43 27.89
C ILE A 107 12.55 -27.32 27.80
N THR A 108 13.50 -26.96 26.93
CA THR A 108 14.76 -27.72 26.79
C THR A 108 15.55 -27.73 28.10
N ALA A 109 15.71 -26.59 28.76
CA ALA A 109 16.40 -26.52 30.05
C ALA A 109 15.67 -27.33 31.15
N LEU A 110 14.35 -27.18 31.26
CA LEU A 110 13.53 -27.90 32.24
C LEU A 110 13.56 -29.40 32.02
N THR A 111 13.54 -29.88 30.78
CA THR A 111 13.63 -31.33 30.50
C THR A 111 14.98 -31.92 30.92
N PHE A 112 16.06 -31.16 30.77
CA PHE A 112 17.38 -31.56 31.26
C PHE A 112 17.43 -31.57 32.80
N GLU A 113 16.92 -30.51 33.44
CA GLU A 113 16.86 -30.40 34.90
C GLU A 113 15.96 -31.46 35.53
N GLN A 114 14.82 -31.78 34.90
CA GLN A 114 13.88 -32.80 35.35
C GLN A 114 14.56 -34.15 35.54
N LYS A 115 15.45 -34.55 34.63
CA LYS A 115 16.22 -35.80 34.77
C LYS A 115 17.13 -35.75 36.00
N THR A 116 17.83 -34.63 36.20
CA THR A 116 18.76 -34.44 37.32
C THR A 116 18.03 -34.41 38.66
N TRP A 117 16.89 -33.72 38.75
CA TRP A 117 16.06 -33.69 39.95
C TRP A 117 15.44 -35.04 40.25
N SER A 118 15.04 -35.79 39.22
CA SER A 118 14.50 -37.15 39.39
C SER A 118 15.57 -38.09 39.96
N ASP A 119 16.80 -38.04 39.44
CA ASP A 119 17.92 -38.81 39.97
C ASP A 119 18.27 -38.39 41.41
N THR A 120 18.35 -37.10 41.67
CA THR A 120 18.62 -36.55 43.01
C THR A 120 17.54 -36.98 44.01
N ALA A 121 16.27 -36.94 43.62
CA ALA A 121 15.16 -37.38 44.45
C ALA A 121 15.25 -38.89 44.74
N SER A 122 15.63 -39.71 43.77
CA SER A 122 15.87 -41.14 43.97
C SER A 122 17.00 -41.37 44.98
N ARG A 123 18.16 -40.71 44.79
CA ARG A 123 19.31 -40.80 45.69
C ARG A 123 18.98 -40.34 47.12
N LEU A 124 18.20 -39.27 47.26
CA LEU A 124 17.74 -38.78 48.56
C LEU A 124 16.82 -39.78 49.26
N ARG A 125 15.90 -40.44 48.54
CA ARG A 125 15.05 -41.51 49.11
C ARG A 125 15.89 -42.68 49.60
N THR A 126 16.87 -43.14 48.80
CA THR A 126 17.77 -44.22 49.22
C THR A 126 18.60 -43.81 50.43
N ARG A 127 19.14 -42.58 50.45
CA ARG A 127 19.90 -42.07 51.59
C ARG A 127 19.02 -41.94 52.83
N GLN A 128 17.78 -41.48 52.70
CA GLN A 128 16.85 -41.38 53.82
C GLN A 128 16.63 -42.74 54.50
N GLN A 129 16.55 -43.83 53.73
CA GLN A 129 16.41 -45.18 54.28
C GLN A 129 17.67 -45.66 55.03
N THR A 130 18.87 -45.34 54.54
CA THR A 130 20.15 -45.80 55.13
C THR A 130 20.74 -44.84 56.16
N MET A 131 20.23 -43.60 56.25
CA MET A 131 20.79 -42.53 57.08
C MET A 131 20.63 -42.79 58.58
N SER A 132 19.54 -43.42 59.03
CA SER A 132 19.36 -43.77 60.44
C SER A 132 20.46 -44.71 60.96
N LEU A 133 20.79 -45.75 60.18
CA LEU A 133 21.89 -46.67 60.45
C LEU A 133 23.25 -45.96 60.44
N GLY A 134 23.49 -45.11 59.44
CA GLY A 134 24.72 -44.32 59.36
C GLY A 134 24.92 -43.37 60.56
N ILE A 135 23.85 -42.72 61.03
CA ILE A 135 23.88 -41.89 62.24
C ILE A 135 24.16 -42.74 63.47
N LEU A 136 23.49 -43.89 63.61
CA LEU A 136 23.71 -44.80 64.74
C LEU A 136 25.18 -45.26 64.81
N ILE A 137 25.75 -45.73 63.68
CA ILE A 137 27.15 -46.16 63.61
C ILE A 137 28.10 -44.99 63.92
N SER A 138 27.85 -43.80 63.36
CA SER A 138 28.66 -42.61 63.61
C SER A 138 28.62 -42.18 65.09
N THR A 139 27.44 -42.16 65.71
CA THR A 139 27.30 -41.83 67.14
C THR A 139 27.98 -42.85 68.05
N ALA A 140 27.87 -44.16 67.74
CA ALA A 140 28.58 -45.21 68.46
C ALA A 140 30.11 -45.08 68.32
N PHE A 141 30.59 -44.78 67.11
CA PHE A 141 32.01 -44.57 66.84
C PHE A 141 32.57 -43.37 67.61
N VAL A 142 31.89 -42.22 67.58
CA VAL A 142 32.32 -41.02 68.34
C VAL A 142 32.30 -41.28 69.85
N SER A 143 31.30 -42.00 70.35
CA SER A 143 31.13 -42.23 71.79
C SER A 143 32.10 -43.26 72.37
N TYR A 144 32.44 -44.32 71.62
CA TYR A 144 33.21 -45.45 72.15
C TYR A 144 34.55 -45.69 71.44
N ALA A 145 34.63 -45.44 70.13
CA ALA A 145 35.82 -45.79 69.36
C ALA A 145 36.97 -44.76 69.49
N GLY A 146 36.73 -43.58 70.09
CA GLY A 146 37.66 -42.45 70.12
C GLY A 146 39.00 -42.71 70.82
N THR A 147 39.05 -43.63 71.80
CA THR A 147 40.27 -43.96 72.57
C THR A 147 41.15 -45.03 71.91
N PHE A 148 40.68 -45.66 70.84
CA PHE A 148 41.39 -46.74 70.16
C PHE A 148 42.34 -46.25 69.06
N SER A 149 43.41 -47.00 68.81
CA SER A 149 44.37 -46.71 67.74
C SER A 149 43.70 -46.74 66.36
N PRO A 150 44.24 -46.03 65.35
CA PRO A 150 43.66 -45.97 64.01
C PRO A 150 43.45 -47.36 63.36
N GLU A 151 44.36 -48.29 63.62
CA GLU A 151 44.32 -49.66 63.08
C GLU A 151 43.11 -50.44 63.60
N ILE A 152 42.86 -50.36 64.92
CA ILE A 152 41.72 -51.03 65.55
C ILE A 152 40.40 -50.40 65.11
N ARG A 153 40.35 -49.06 64.98
CA ARG A 153 39.18 -48.35 64.48
C ARG A 153 38.80 -48.73 63.05
N SER A 154 39.79 -48.92 62.17
CA SER A 154 39.56 -49.36 60.79
C SER A 154 38.98 -50.77 60.74
N LYS A 155 39.40 -51.66 61.63
CA LYS A 155 38.87 -53.02 61.71
C LYS A 155 37.39 -53.06 62.08
N TYR A 156 36.97 -52.31 63.11
CA TYR A 156 35.57 -52.26 63.54
C TYR A 156 34.59 -51.59 62.55
N LEU A 157 35.09 -50.80 61.60
CA LEU A 157 34.26 -50.10 60.61
C LEU A 157 34.10 -50.89 59.29
N ASN A 158 35.05 -51.78 58.99
CA ASN A 158 35.12 -52.52 57.73
C ASN A 158 34.67 -53.99 57.85
N ASP A 159 34.57 -54.55 59.06
CA ASP A 159 33.88 -55.82 59.36
C ASP A 159 32.36 -55.60 59.46
#